data_AF-A0A947WER7-F1
#
_entry.id   AF-A0A947WER7-F1
#
_cell.length_a   1.000
_cell.length_b   1.000
_cell.length_c   1.000
_cell.angle_alpha   90.00
_cell.angle_beta   90.00
_cell.angle_gamma   90.00
#
_symmetry.space_group_name_H-M   'P 1'
#
loop_
_entity.id
_entity.type
_entity.pdbx_description
1 polymer ?
#
loop_
_entity_poly.entity_id
_entity_poly.type
_entity_poly.pdbx_seq_one_letter_code
_entity_poly.pdbx_strand_id
1 'polypeptide(L)'
;VAGDPGPAGGRRAFSLAGIDFEARADSLAAVHAVAPTPQTRRDLAAARVRAGQPESALELLVPWWPDGLSTPEMLLVLQADRDLDSPQRAREIAVSLADRPPAVADVEFWTLVALICLDHGDSDLGLRALDVAIGLAPANHALTSYRKLIVAGG
;
A
#
# COMPACT_ATOMS: atom_id res chain seq x y z
N VAL A 1 16.28 46.01 8.66
CA VAL A 1 16.22 44.54 8.75
C VAL A 1 15.00 44.16 9.57
N ALA A 2 13.94 43.77 8.87
CA ALA A 2 12.74 43.07 9.32
C ALA A 2 12.07 42.69 7.99
N GLY A 3 12.20 41.47 7.48
CA GLY A 3 11.85 40.21 8.13
C GLY A 3 10.55 39.76 7.50
N ASP A 4 10.61 39.46 6.21
CA ASP A 4 9.49 39.05 5.34
C ASP A 4 9.09 37.61 5.70
N PRO A 5 7.86 37.33 6.17
CA PRO A 5 7.39 35.97 6.34
C PRO A 5 6.90 35.44 4.98
N GLY A 6 7.78 34.71 4.30
CA GLY A 6 7.48 33.99 3.07
C GLY A 6 6.26 33.05 3.23
N PRO A 7 5.52 32.79 2.14
CA PRO A 7 4.27 32.05 2.20
C PRO A 7 4.54 30.60 2.62
N ALA A 8 3.95 30.21 3.75
CA ALA A 8 3.83 28.82 4.17
C ALA A 8 3.14 28.03 3.05
N GLY A 9 3.91 27.15 2.41
CA GLY A 9 3.44 26.18 1.43
C GLY A 9 2.50 25.18 2.10
N GLY A 10 1.26 25.60 2.34
CA GLY A 10 0.17 24.72 2.71
C GLY A 10 -0.08 23.77 1.56
N ARG A 11 0.32 22.50 1.72
CA ARG A 11 -0.24 21.40 0.93
C ARG A 11 -1.74 21.42 1.17
N ARG A 12 -2.48 22.04 0.26
CA ARG A 12 -3.94 22.01 0.26
C ARG A 12 -4.33 20.54 0.08
N ALA A 13 -4.78 19.91 1.16
CA ALA A 13 -5.55 18.68 1.09
C ALA A 13 -6.72 18.96 0.13
N PHE A 14 -6.73 18.26 -1.00
CA PHE A 14 -7.87 18.26 -1.90
C PHE A 14 -9.04 17.63 -1.13
N SER A 15 -9.90 18.45 -0.56
CA SER A 15 -11.17 17.99 0.01
C SER A 15 -12.08 17.62 -1.17
N LEU A 16 -12.20 16.32 -1.44
CA LEU A 16 -13.30 15.78 -2.23
C LEU A 16 -14.58 15.94 -1.41
N ALA A 17 -15.19 17.13 -1.54
CA ALA A 17 -16.42 17.49 -0.87
C ALA A 17 -17.52 16.46 -1.20
N GLY A 18 -17.83 15.60 -0.22
CA GLY A 18 -18.96 14.67 -0.28
C GLY A 18 -18.76 13.33 0.42
N ILE A 19 -17.52 12.91 0.70
CA ILE A 19 -17.27 11.65 1.42
C ILE A 19 -16.48 11.94 2.68
N ASP A 20 -17.16 11.90 3.82
CA ASP A 20 -16.54 11.94 5.14
C ASP A 20 -16.00 10.54 5.47
N PHE A 21 -14.73 10.32 5.12
CA PHE A 21 -14.07 9.05 5.34
C PHE A 21 -13.85 8.76 6.83
N GLU A 22 -13.69 9.79 7.66
CA GLU A 22 -13.55 9.65 9.12
C GLU A 22 -14.86 9.16 9.73
N ALA A 23 -15.99 9.80 9.43
CA ALA A 23 -17.30 9.37 9.91
C ALA A 23 -17.65 7.94 9.43
N ARG A 24 -17.24 7.58 8.21
CA ARG A 24 -17.39 6.21 7.72
C ARG A 24 -16.51 5.21 8.48
N ALA A 25 -15.27 5.56 8.80
CA ALA A 25 -14.39 4.71 9.60
C ALA A 25 -14.95 4.50 11.01
N ASP A 26 -15.53 5.53 11.63
CA ASP A 26 -16.13 5.42 12.97
C ASP A 26 -17.41 4.59 12.96
N SER A 27 -18.26 4.74 11.94
CA SER A 27 -19.43 3.87 11.75
C SER A 27 -19.01 2.40 11.59
N LEU A 28 -17.96 2.12 10.82
CA LEU A 28 -17.43 0.77 10.64
C LEU A 28 -16.74 0.23 11.89
N ALA A 29 -16.14 1.10 12.71
CA ALA A 29 -15.56 0.71 13.99
C ALA A 29 -16.64 0.20 14.95
N ALA A 30 -17.78 0.88 15.01
CA ALA A 30 -18.94 0.41 15.78
C ALA A 30 -19.46 -0.95 15.29
N VAL A 31 -19.56 -1.15 13.97
CA VAL A 31 -19.97 -2.44 13.38
C VAL A 31 -18.96 -3.55 13.72
N HIS A 32 -17.66 -3.28 13.57
CA HIS A 32 -16.61 -4.25 13.88
C HIS A 32 -16.58 -4.63 15.36
N ALA A 33 -16.81 -3.67 16.26
CA ALA A 33 -16.87 -3.92 17.70
C ALA A 33 -18.03 -4.85 18.10
N VAL A 34 -19.16 -4.78 17.39
CA VAL A 34 -20.31 -5.66 17.62
C VAL A 34 -20.11 -7.03 16.98
N ALA A 35 -19.53 -7.07 15.77
CA ALA A 35 -19.34 -8.29 14.99
C ALA A 35 -17.95 -8.31 14.32
N PRO A 36 -16.90 -8.74 15.05
CA PRO A 36 -15.55 -8.81 14.51
C PRO A 36 -15.45 -10.00 13.55
N THR A 37 -15.40 -9.70 12.26
CA THR A 37 -15.24 -10.69 11.18
C THR A 37 -14.15 -10.20 10.22
N PRO A 38 -13.53 -11.08 9.40
CA PRO A 38 -12.58 -10.63 8.38
C PRO A 38 -13.16 -9.58 7.43
N GLN A 39 -14.45 -9.68 7.11
CA GLN A 39 -15.14 -8.72 6.25
C GLN A 39 -15.26 -7.34 6.91
N THR A 40 -15.72 -7.27 8.17
CA THR A 40 -15.83 -5.99 8.90
C THR A 40 -14.47 -5.38 9.19
N ARG A 41 -13.46 -6.23 9.43
CA ARG A 41 -12.06 -5.82 9.60
C ARG A 41 -11.50 -5.17 8.33
N ARG A 42 -11.64 -5.82 7.18
CA ARG A 42 -11.21 -5.30 5.88
C ARG A 42 -11.87 -3.96 5.57
N ASP A 43 -13.19 -3.87 5.75
CA ASP A 43 -13.94 -2.66 5.42
C ASP A 43 -13.52 -1.50 6.33
N LEU A 44 -13.31 -1.76 7.63
CA LEU A 44 -12.79 -0.78 8.58
C LEU A 44 -11.37 -0.33 8.23
N ALA A 45 -10.45 -1.27 7.96
CA ALA A 45 -9.09 -0.93 7.56
C ALA A 45 -9.08 -0.06 6.28
N ALA A 46 -9.89 -0.43 5.28
CA ALA A 46 -10.01 0.33 4.04
C ALA A 46 -10.59 1.74 4.27
N ALA A 47 -11.48 1.91 5.25
CA ALA A 47 -11.98 3.23 5.62
C ALA A 47 -10.89 4.05 6.34
N ARG A 48 -10.13 3.45 7.25
CA ARG A 48 -9.02 4.13 7.97
C ARG A 48 -7.91 4.58 7.02
N VAL A 49 -7.50 3.75 6.05
CA VAL A 49 -6.52 4.16 5.02
C VAL A 49 -7.05 5.36 4.22
N ARG A 50 -8.31 5.32 3.75
CA ARG A 50 -8.90 6.45 3.00
C ARG A 50 -9.10 7.71 3.84
N ALA A 51 -9.27 7.56 5.15
CA ALA A 51 -9.33 8.67 6.09
C ALA A 51 -7.94 9.24 6.44
N GLY A 52 -6.85 8.73 5.84
CA GLY A 52 -5.50 9.18 6.16
C GLY A 52 -5.03 8.73 7.54
N GLN A 53 -5.54 7.59 8.03
CA GLN A 53 -5.18 6.97 9.31
C GLN A 53 -4.53 5.59 9.08
N PRO A 54 -3.38 5.54 8.38
CA PRO A 54 -2.72 4.28 8.04
C PRO A 54 -2.26 3.51 9.29
N GLU A 55 -1.86 4.17 10.38
CA GLU A 55 -1.47 3.51 11.64
C GLU A 55 -2.63 2.70 12.22
N SER A 56 -3.83 3.27 12.26
CA SER A 56 -5.03 2.58 12.75
C SER A 56 -5.43 1.40 11.86
N ALA A 57 -5.17 1.49 10.54
CA ALA A 57 -5.37 0.35 9.65
C ALA A 57 -4.37 -0.77 9.93
N LEU A 58 -3.11 -0.43 10.21
CA LEU A 58 -2.07 -1.40 10.57
C LEU A 58 -2.34 -2.06 11.91
N GLU A 59 -2.73 -1.32 12.94
CA GLU A 59 -3.10 -1.87 14.25
C GLU A 59 -4.18 -2.97 14.13
N LEU A 60 -5.09 -2.80 13.19
CA LEU A 60 -6.18 -3.74 12.93
C LEU A 60 -5.74 -5.00 12.15
N LEU A 61 -4.84 -4.86 11.19
CA LEU A 61 -4.49 -5.93 10.24
C LEU A 61 -3.20 -6.68 10.58
N VAL A 62 -2.18 -6.01 11.11
CA VAL A 62 -0.85 -6.57 11.39
C VAL A 62 -0.89 -7.80 12.32
N PRO A 63 -1.78 -7.91 13.32
CA PRO A 63 -1.86 -9.13 14.14
C PRO A 63 -2.15 -10.42 13.36
N TRP A 64 -2.64 -10.31 12.13
CA TRP A 64 -2.98 -11.42 11.26
C TRP A 64 -2.01 -11.57 10.08
N TRP A 65 -0.98 -10.73 9.99
CA TRP A 65 -0.04 -10.74 8.87
C TRP A 65 0.98 -11.89 8.96
N PRO A 66 1.37 -12.52 7.84
CA PRO A 66 0.72 -12.46 6.53
C PRO A 66 -0.41 -13.50 6.38
N ASP A 67 -0.32 -14.64 7.07
CA ASP A 67 -1.09 -15.86 6.74
C ASP A 67 -2.58 -15.80 7.16
N GLY A 68 -2.96 -14.87 8.04
CA GLY A 68 -4.33 -14.65 8.50
C GLY A 68 -5.10 -13.59 7.72
N LEU A 69 -4.51 -13.04 6.64
CA LEU A 69 -5.10 -12.01 5.81
C LEU A 69 -5.43 -12.53 4.40
N SER A 70 -6.53 -12.03 3.85
CA SER A 70 -6.83 -12.14 2.43
C SER A 70 -5.95 -11.19 1.60
N THR A 71 -5.75 -11.47 0.31
CA THR A 71 -4.99 -10.58 -0.59
C THR A 71 -5.46 -9.12 -0.55
N PRO A 72 -6.78 -8.80 -0.55
CA PRO A 72 -7.23 -7.42 -0.40
C PRO A 72 -6.84 -6.78 0.94
N GLU A 73 -6.80 -7.54 2.04
CA GLU A 73 -6.31 -7.02 3.32
C GLU A 73 -4.80 -6.82 3.28
N MET A 74 -4.05 -7.70 2.62
CA MET A 74 -2.61 -7.52 2.46
C MET A 74 -2.28 -6.27 1.64
N LEU A 75 -3.06 -5.97 0.61
CA LEU A 75 -2.96 -4.72 -0.16
C LEU A 75 -3.16 -3.49 0.73
N LEU A 76 -4.13 -3.52 1.66
CA LEU A 76 -4.35 -2.43 2.60
C LEU A 76 -3.17 -2.23 3.56
N VAL A 77 -2.55 -3.32 4.03
CA VAL A 77 -1.31 -3.24 4.82
C VAL A 77 -0.19 -2.58 4.03
N LEU A 78 0.04 -3.03 2.79
CA LEU A 78 1.09 -2.47 1.94
C LEU A 78 0.82 -0.99 1.59
N GLN A 79 -0.45 -0.61 1.38
CA GLN A 79 -0.81 0.79 1.15
C GLN A 79 -0.53 1.64 2.39
N ALA A 80 -0.93 1.17 3.57
CA ALA A 80 -0.64 1.86 4.82
C ALA A 80 0.87 1.97 5.10
N ASP A 81 1.64 0.92 4.82
CA ASP A 81 3.10 0.91 4.91
C ASP A 81 3.74 1.93 3.96
N ARG A 82 3.22 2.05 2.72
CA ARG A 82 3.64 3.07 1.76
C ARG A 82 3.34 4.48 2.26
N ASP A 83 2.16 4.72 2.80
CA ASP A 83 1.75 6.03 3.33
C ASP A 83 2.60 6.45 4.55
N LEU A 84 3.16 5.46 5.26
CA LEU A 84 4.03 5.62 6.43
C LEU A 84 5.54 5.50 6.14
N ASP A 85 5.95 5.44 4.87
CA ASP A 85 7.35 5.30 4.47
C ASP A 85 8.06 4.10 5.15
N SER A 86 7.33 2.98 5.30
CA SER A 86 7.74 1.79 6.04
C SER A 86 7.88 0.58 5.11
N PRO A 87 9.03 0.37 4.44
CA PRO A 87 9.16 -0.62 3.36
C PRO A 87 9.34 -2.07 3.82
N GLN A 88 9.42 -2.33 5.13
CA GLN A 88 9.93 -3.58 5.68
C GLN A 88 9.15 -4.81 5.21
N ARG A 89 7.81 -4.78 5.25
CA ARG A 89 6.99 -5.93 4.83
C ARG A 89 7.07 -6.17 3.32
N ALA A 90 7.11 -5.11 2.51
CA ALA A 90 7.28 -5.24 1.07
C ALA A 90 8.64 -5.90 0.74
N ARG A 91 9.72 -5.49 1.44
CA ARG A 91 11.05 -6.10 1.29
C ARG A 91 11.05 -7.57 1.69
N GLU A 92 10.45 -7.94 2.82
CA GLU A 92 10.35 -9.32 3.27
C GLU A 92 9.64 -10.22 2.24
N ILE A 93 8.52 -9.72 1.66
CA ILE A 93 7.81 -10.41 0.58
C ILE A 93 8.72 -10.59 -0.63
N ALA A 94 9.36 -9.51 -1.10
CA ALA A 94 10.19 -9.52 -2.30
C ALA A 94 11.44 -10.40 -2.14
N VAL A 95 12.06 -10.43 -0.96
CA VAL A 95 13.20 -11.31 -0.65
C VAL A 95 12.76 -12.77 -0.77
N SER A 96 11.57 -13.11 -0.30
CA SER A 96 11.08 -14.50 -0.33
C SER A 96 10.89 -15.06 -1.74
N LEU A 97 10.83 -14.23 -2.79
CA LEU A 97 10.81 -14.69 -4.19
C LEU A 97 12.07 -15.44 -4.61
N ALA A 98 13.21 -15.22 -3.94
CA ALA A 98 14.46 -15.92 -4.25
C ALA A 98 14.35 -17.43 -3.97
N ASP A 99 13.57 -17.80 -2.95
CA ASP A 99 13.49 -19.17 -2.44
C ASP A 99 12.23 -19.91 -2.91
N ARG A 100 11.18 -19.18 -3.31
CA ARG A 100 9.88 -19.76 -3.65
C ARG A 100 9.16 -18.96 -4.74
N PRO A 101 8.32 -19.62 -5.56
CA PRO A 101 7.44 -18.92 -6.49
C PRO A 101 6.47 -17.99 -5.74
N PRO A 102 5.91 -16.99 -6.42
CA PRO A 102 4.96 -16.06 -5.81
C PRO A 102 3.73 -16.82 -5.30
N ALA A 103 3.45 -16.71 -4.00
CA ALA A 103 2.29 -17.32 -3.37
C ALA A 103 0.98 -16.60 -3.72
N VAL A 104 1.07 -15.30 -4.02
CA VAL A 104 -0.07 -14.45 -4.37
C VAL A 104 -0.12 -14.28 -5.89
N ALA A 105 -1.24 -14.63 -6.53
CA ALA A 105 -1.44 -14.47 -7.97
C ALA A 105 -2.24 -13.19 -8.28
N ASP A 106 -1.76 -12.04 -7.80
CA ASP A 106 -2.44 -10.75 -7.95
C ASP A 106 -1.48 -9.67 -8.47
N VAL A 107 -1.86 -9.04 -9.59
CA VAL A 107 -1.03 -8.06 -10.31
C VAL A 107 -0.87 -6.77 -9.50
N GLU A 108 -1.94 -6.30 -8.86
CA GLU A 108 -1.93 -5.07 -8.07
C GLU A 108 -1.02 -5.23 -6.85
N PHE A 109 -1.10 -6.38 -6.19
CA PHE A 109 -0.25 -6.73 -5.06
C PHE A 109 1.23 -6.66 -5.42
N TRP A 110 1.67 -7.34 -6.48
CA TRP A 110 3.07 -7.33 -6.88
C TRP A 110 3.53 -5.98 -7.43
N THR A 111 2.63 -5.22 -8.06
CA THR A 111 2.92 -3.85 -8.49
C THR A 111 3.19 -2.96 -7.26
N LEU A 112 2.38 -3.06 -6.21
CA LEU A 112 2.56 -2.26 -5.01
C LEU A 112 3.84 -2.63 -4.24
N VAL A 113 4.15 -3.93 -4.09
CA VAL A 113 5.44 -4.39 -3.53
C VAL A 113 6.61 -3.81 -4.30
N ALA A 114 6.55 -3.85 -5.64
CA ALA A 114 7.59 -3.31 -6.50
C ALA A 114 7.79 -1.81 -6.27
N LEU A 115 6.70 -1.03 -6.28
CA LEU A 115 6.75 0.42 -6.09
C LEU A 115 7.34 0.80 -4.72
N ILE A 116 6.93 0.12 -3.64
CA ILE A 116 7.47 0.39 -2.30
C ILE A 116 8.98 0.15 -2.25
N CYS A 117 9.46 -0.97 -2.82
CA CYS A 117 10.90 -1.28 -2.85
C CYS A 117 11.68 -0.26 -3.69
N LEU A 118 11.15 0.13 -4.86
CA LEU A 118 11.78 1.10 -5.75
C LEU A 118 11.89 2.48 -5.11
N ASP A 119 10.83 2.95 -4.45
CA ASP A 119 10.80 4.26 -3.77
C ASP A 119 11.84 4.35 -2.64
N HIS A 120 12.26 3.22 -2.08
CA HIS A 120 13.25 3.13 -1.01
C HIS A 120 14.64 2.69 -1.47
N GLY A 121 14.88 2.67 -2.80
CA GLY A 121 16.19 2.38 -3.39
C GLY A 121 16.55 0.90 -3.48
N ASP A 122 15.64 -0.02 -3.18
CA ASP A 122 15.88 -1.48 -3.33
C ASP A 122 15.57 -1.93 -4.76
N SER A 123 16.30 -1.39 -5.73
CA SER A 123 16.01 -1.58 -7.16
C SER A 123 15.94 -3.05 -7.57
N ASP A 124 16.81 -3.90 -7.03
CA ASP A 124 16.81 -5.34 -7.33
C ASP A 124 15.53 -6.04 -6.86
N LEU A 125 15.09 -5.76 -5.63
CA LEU A 125 13.85 -6.32 -5.08
C LEU A 125 12.63 -5.78 -5.81
N GLY A 126 12.63 -4.47 -6.09
CA GLY A 126 11.59 -3.80 -6.84
C GLY A 126 11.42 -4.36 -8.25
N LEU A 127 12.51 -4.55 -8.98
CA LEU A 127 12.48 -5.12 -10.33
C LEU A 127 12.02 -6.58 -10.33
N ARG A 128 12.42 -7.39 -9.34
CA ARG A 128 11.93 -8.77 -9.21
C ARG A 128 10.43 -8.83 -8.98
N ALA A 129 9.90 -8.01 -8.07
CA ALA A 129 8.46 -7.93 -7.84
C ALA A 129 7.71 -7.42 -9.09
N LEU A 130 8.27 -6.45 -9.80
CA LEU A 130 7.71 -5.94 -11.05
C LEU A 130 7.69 -7.00 -12.15
N ASP A 131 8.73 -7.84 -12.24
CA ASP A 131 8.80 -8.97 -13.16
C ASP A 131 7.70 -10.00 -12.88
N VAL A 132 7.38 -10.27 -11.60
CA VAL A 132 6.23 -11.09 -11.25
C VAL A 132 4.91 -10.47 -11.72
N ALA A 133 4.71 -9.18 -11.48
CA ALA A 133 3.50 -8.48 -11.94
C ALA A 133 3.33 -8.52 -13.47
N ILE A 134 4.42 -8.35 -14.22
CA ILE A 134 4.44 -8.48 -15.69
C ILE A 134 4.15 -9.92 -16.11
N GLY A 135 4.71 -10.91 -15.43
CA GLY A 135 4.43 -12.33 -15.71
C GLY A 135 2.95 -12.69 -15.53
N LEU A 136 2.28 -12.09 -14.54
CA LEU A 136 0.85 -12.27 -14.30
C LEU A 136 -0.03 -11.51 -15.31
N ALA A 137 0.43 -10.37 -15.84
CA ALA A 137 -0.28 -9.60 -16.86
C ALA A 137 0.63 -9.16 -18.03
N PRO A 138 1.05 -10.08 -18.92
CA PRO A 138 2.02 -9.77 -19.98
C PRO A 138 1.53 -8.74 -21.00
N ALA A 139 0.21 -8.63 -21.18
CA ALA A 139 -0.42 -7.64 -22.06
C ALA A 139 -0.46 -6.22 -21.46
N ASN A 140 -0.06 -6.05 -20.20
CA ASN A 140 -0.04 -4.74 -19.57
C ASN A 140 1.19 -3.94 -20.02
N HIS A 141 0.99 -3.13 -21.06
CA HIS A 141 2.04 -2.27 -21.63
C HIS A 141 2.57 -1.21 -20.66
N ALA A 142 1.79 -0.81 -19.65
CA ALA A 142 2.25 0.16 -18.66
C ALA A 142 3.36 -0.43 -17.78
N LEU A 143 3.17 -1.66 -17.26
CA LEU A 143 4.17 -2.33 -16.42
C LEU A 143 5.48 -2.59 -17.18
N THR A 144 5.38 -3.08 -18.42
CA THR A 144 6.56 -3.33 -19.25
C THR A 144 7.31 -2.05 -19.63
N SER A 145 6.58 -0.96 -19.89
CA SER A 145 7.20 0.36 -20.15
C SER A 145 7.86 0.92 -18.90
N TYR A 146 7.20 0.81 -17.75
CA TYR A 146 7.73 1.26 -16.47
C TYR A 146 9.04 0.56 -16.12
N ARG A 147 9.10 -0.77 -16.29
CA ARG A 147 10.33 -1.55 -16.12
C ARG A 147 11.48 -1.07 -17.00
N LYS A 148 11.22 -0.78 -18.28
CA LYS A 148 12.24 -0.29 -19.22
C LYS A 148 12.82 1.06 -18.78
N LEU A 149 11.97 1.95 -18.27
CA LEU A 149 12.40 3.26 -17.78
C LEU A 149 13.34 3.15 -16.59
N ILE A 150 13.04 2.25 -15.64
CA ILE A 150 13.90 2.02 -14.47
C ILE A 150 15.26 1.49 -14.89
N VAL A 151 15.30 0.49 -15.79
CA VAL A 151 16.57 -0.11 -16.25
C VAL A 151 17.42 0.85 -17.09
N ALA A 152 16.79 1.76 -17.84
CA ALA A 152 17.51 2.74 -18.64
C ALA A 152 18.01 3.95 -17.84
N GLY A 153 17.45 4.19 -16.65
CA GLY A 153 17.77 5.34 -15.81
C GLY A 153 18.73 5.08 -14.64
N GLY A 154 19.02 3.81 -14.34
CA GLY A 154 20.02 3.38 -13.34
C GLY A 154 21.35 3.06 -13.99
#